data_AF-A0A8T5F9M0-F1
#
_entry.id   AF-A0A8T5F9M0-F1
#
_cell.length_a   1.000
_cell.length_b   1.000
_cell.length_c   1.000
_cell.angle_alpha   90.00
_cell.angle_beta   90.00
_cell.angle_gamma   90.00
#
_symmetry.space_group_name_H-M   'P 1'
#
loop_
_entity.id
_entity.type
_entity.pdbx_description
1 polymer ?
#
loop_
_entity_poly.entity_id
_entity_poly.type
_entity_poly.pdbx_seq_one_letter_code
_entity_poly.pdbx_strand_id
1 'polypeptide(L)'
;PQTYQDIQPKFLKEIHQKKFEKLPELSEILEQNFLEDDDGKWHIPDPTKLKDLEKIREKDLLKEFQTYVESKGKLKQFRLESIRAGFKKKWSENDYKSIVDIAQRLPEQIIQEDSSLLMYYDNALSRL
;
A
#
# COMPACT_ATOMS: atom_id res chain seq x y z
N PRO A 1 9.28 -20.75 -2.66
CA PRO A 1 9.52 -19.31 -2.37
C PRO A 1 10.93 -18.96 -2.87
N GLN A 2 11.11 -17.79 -3.50
CA GLN A 2 12.40 -17.33 -4.04
C GLN A 2 12.58 -15.84 -3.77
N THR A 3 13.81 -15.38 -3.53
CA THR A 3 14.09 -13.95 -3.33
C THR A 3 14.11 -13.20 -4.66
N TYR A 4 14.05 -11.86 -4.62
CA TYR A 4 14.22 -11.05 -5.83
C TYR A 4 15.54 -11.38 -6.56
N GLN A 5 16.65 -11.57 -5.83
CA GLN A 5 17.96 -11.90 -6.39
C GLN A 5 17.98 -13.26 -7.10
N ASP A 6 17.17 -14.22 -6.65
CA ASP A 6 17.05 -15.54 -7.28
C ASP A 6 16.23 -15.50 -8.59
N ILE A 7 15.27 -14.58 -8.67
CA ILE A 7 14.29 -14.48 -9.76
C ILE A 7 14.82 -13.59 -10.89
N GLN A 8 15.46 -12.46 -10.56
CA GLN A 8 15.94 -11.47 -11.52
C GLN A 8 16.76 -12.05 -12.69
N PRO A 9 17.83 -12.86 -12.47
CA PRO A 9 18.63 -13.37 -13.59
C PRO A 9 17.87 -14.38 -14.46
N LYS A 10 16.84 -15.05 -13.95
CA LYS A 10 15.99 -15.96 -14.73
C LYS A 10 15.02 -15.17 -15.59
N PHE A 11 14.40 -14.15 -15.01
CA PHE A 11 13.49 -13.24 -15.70
C PHE A 11 14.17 -12.53 -16.88
N LEU A 12 15.39 -12.02 -16.70
CA LEU A 12 16.13 -11.35 -17.79
C LEU A 12 16.50 -12.30 -18.94
N LYS A 13 16.66 -13.60 -18.69
CA LYS A 13 16.94 -14.61 -19.73
C LYS A 13 15.71 -14.92 -20.58
N GLU A 14 14.53 -14.85 -20.00
CA GLU A 14 13.26 -15.16 -20.67
C GLU A 14 12.59 -13.93 -21.30
N ILE A 15 13.06 -12.72 -20.96
CA ILE A 15 12.59 -11.51 -21.60
C ILE A 15 12.96 -11.52 -23.09
N HIS A 16 11.93 -11.52 -23.94
CA HIS A 16 12.02 -11.21 -25.36
C HIS A 16 11.39 -9.84 -25.62
N GLN A 17 12.16 -8.77 -25.43
CA GLN A 17 11.68 -7.40 -25.60
C GLN A 17 11.33 -7.09 -27.06
N LYS A 18 10.07 -6.72 -27.32
CA LYS A 18 9.66 -6.04 -28.55
C LYS A 18 9.95 -4.55 -28.43
N LYS A 19 10.43 -3.94 -29.51
CA LYS A 19 10.96 -2.55 -29.57
C LYS A 19 9.98 -1.43 -29.12
N PHE A 20 8.69 -1.74 -28.92
CA PHE A 20 7.65 -0.77 -28.56
C PHE A 20 6.83 -1.17 -27.32
N GLU A 21 7.29 -2.15 -26.53
CA GLU A 21 6.58 -2.64 -25.35
C GLU A 21 7.28 -2.17 -24.07
N LYS A 22 6.57 -1.38 -23.25
CA LYS A 22 6.98 -1.13 -21.86
C LYS A 22 6.57 -2.35 -21.04
N LEU A 23 7.51 -3.26 -20.82
CA LEU A 23 7.32 -4.34 -19.86
C LEU A 23 7.29 -3.76 -18.43
N PRO A 24 6.34 -4.17 -17.58
CA PRO A 24 6.40 -3.84 -16.16
C PRO A 24 7.68 -4.40 -15.55
N GLU A 25 8.27 -3.66 -14.62
CA GLU A 25 9.47 -4.10 -13.90
C GLU A 25 9.18 -5.39 -13.13
N LEU A 26 10.18 -6.26 -12.96
CA LEU A 26 9.99 -7.52 -12.22
C LEU A 26 9.43 -7.28 -10.80
N SER A 27 9.86 -6.20 -10.16
CA SER A 27 9.34 -5.78 -8.85
C SER A 27 7.84 -5.51 -8.89
N GLU A 28 7.34 -4.83 -9.94
CA GLU A 28 5.91 -4.57 -10.09
C GLU A 28 5.11 -5.86 -10.27
N ILE A 29 5.63 -6.80 -11.08
CA ILE A 29 4.98 -8.11 -11.29
C ILE A 29 4.89 -8.90 -9.97
N LEU A 30 6.00 -8.91 -9.21
CA LEU A 30 6.07 -9.60 -7.93
C LEU A 30 5.12 -8.98 -6.91
N GLU A 31 5.17 -7.66 -6.75
CA GLU A 31 4.30 -6.91 -5.84
C GLU A 31 2.82 -7.08 -6.19
N GLN A 32 2.47 -7.22 -7.48
CA GLN A 32 1.08 -7.39 -7.89
C GLN A 32 0.55 -8.80 -7.61
N ASN A 33 1.34 -9.84 -7.85
CA ASN A 33 0.85 -11.22 -7.91
C ASN A 33 1.26 -12.12 -6.74
N PHE A 34 2.26 -11.73 -5.96
CA PHE A 34 2.85 -12.55 -4.91
C PHE A 34 2.83 -11.83 -3.55
N LEU A 35 3.11 -12.59 -2.49
CA LEU A 35 3.40 -12.08 -1.15
C LEU A 35 4.87 -12.33 -0.83
N GLU A 36 5.52 -11.35 -0.22
CA GLU A 36 6.87 -11.48 0.32
C GLU A 36 6.80 -11.90 1.79
N ASP A 37 7.55 -12.91 2.19
CA ASP A 37 7.70 -13.32 3.59
C ASP A 37 8.75 -12.48 4.34
N ASP A 38 8.92 -12.71 5.65
CA ASP A 38 9.87 -11.93 6.47
C ASP A 38 11.34 -12.20 6.08
N ASP A 39 11.60 -13.26 5.32
CA ASP A 39 12.92 -13.60 4.77
C ASP A 39 13.14 -12.99 3.37
N GLY A 40 12.22 -12.15 2.88
CA GLY A 40 12.30 -11.49 1.57
C GLY A 40 12.04 -12.44 0.38
N LYS A 41 11.34 -13.56 0.62
CA LYS A 41 11.01 -14.52 -0.44
C LYS A 41 9.56 -14.36 -0.88
N TRP A 42 9.40 -14.36 -2.19
CA TRP A 42 8.10 -14.29 -2.84
C TRP A 42 7.45 -15.67 -2.91
N HIS A 43 6.17 -15.73 -2.55
CA HIS A 43 5.34 -16.93 -2.66
C HIS A 43 3.91 -16.59 -3.11
N ILE A 44 3.21 -17.62 -3.60
CA ILE A 44 1.80 -17.51 -3.94
C ILE A 44 1.01 -17.40 -2.62
N PRO A 45 0.10 -16.43 -2.48
CA PRO A 45 -0.76 -16.32 -1.31
C PRO A 45 -1.60 -17.57 -1.11
N ASP A 46 -1.60 -18.11 0.10
CA ASP A 46 -2.44 -19.24 0.50
C ASP A 46 -3.63 -18.74 1.36
N PRO A 47 -4.87 -18.78 0.84
CA PRO A 47 -6.04 -18.27 1.55
C PRO A 47 -6.41 -19.08 2.80
N THR A 48 -5.74 -20.22 3.06
CA THR A 48 -5.94 -20.99 4.30
C THR A 48 -5.00 -20.55 5.43
N LYS A 49 -3.97 -19.76 5.13
CA LYS A 49 -3.02 -19.24 6.11
C LYS A 49 -3.44 -17.87 6.59
N LEU A 50 -3.68 -17.75 7.90
CA LEU A 50 -4.11 -16.48 8.51
C LEU A 50 -3.15 -15.32 8.19
N LYS A 51 -1.84 -15.56 8.23
CA LYS A 51 -0.82 -14.54 7.93
C LYS A 51 -0.90 -14.05 6.48
N ASP A 52 -1.18 -14.95 5.53
CA ASP A 52 -1.34 -14.59 4.13
C ASP A 52 -2.64 -13.81 3.94
N LEU A 53 -3.73 -14.24 4.60
CA LEU A 53 -5.00 -13.51 4.61
C LEU A 53 -4.84 -12.08 5.14
N GLU A 54 -4.10 -11.89 6.23
CA GLU A 54 -3.82 -10.56 6.78
C GLU A 54 -3.03 -9.69 5.79
N LYS A 55 -2.01 -10.26 5.12
CA LYS A 55 -1.24 -9.54 4.09
C LYS A 55 -2.08 -9.18 2.86
N ILE A 56 -2.93 -10.09 2.40
CA ILE A 56 -3.87 -9.84 1.30
C ILE A 56 -4.80 -8.69 1.67
N ARG A 57 -5.40 -8.76 2.87
CA ARG A 57 -6.27 -7.71 3.39
C ARG A 57 -5.56 -6.37 3.47
N GLU A 58 -4.36 -6.32 4.05
CA GLU A 58 -3.57 -5.08 4.14
C GLU A 58 -3.29 -4.50 2.75
N LYS A 59 -2.89 -5.34 1.79
CA LYS A 59 -2.67 -4.93 0.39
C LYS A 59 -3.93 -4.37 -0.26
N ASP A 60 -5.10 -4.99 -0.04
CA ASP A 60 -6.37 -4.49 -0.58
C ASP A 60 -6.79 -3.16 0.06
N LEU A 61 -6.62 -3.00 1.37
CA LEU A 61 -6.87 -1.74 2.08
C LEU A 61 -5.97 -0.61 1.55
N LEU A 62 -4.70 -0.89 1.32
CA LEU A 62 -3.75 0.08 0.77
C LEU A 62 -4.04 0.45 -0.68
N LYS A 63 -4.47 -0.51 -1.50
CA LYS A 63 -4.94 -0.24 -2.87
C LYS A 63 -6.15 0.69 -2.85
N GLU A 64 -7.12 0.43 -1.97
CA GLU A 64 -8.28 1.30 -1.82
C GLU A 64 -7.87 2.71 -1.33
N PHE A 65 -6.99 2.80 -0.34
CA PHE A 65 -6.44 4.07 0.12
C PHE A 65 -5.78 4.88 -1.00
N GLN A 66 -5.03 4.21 -1.88
CA GLN A 66 -4.38 4.85 -3.02
C GLN A 66 -5.39 5.53 -3.96
N THR A 67 -6.56 4.93 -4.18
CA THR A 67 -7.63 5.57 -4.96
C THR A 67 -8.10 6.88 -4.33
N TYR A 68 -8.05 6.97 -2.99
CA TYR A 68 -8.39 8.21 -2.29
C TYR A 68 -7.31 9.26 -2.48
N VAL A 69 -6.03 8.88 -2.41
CA VAL A 69 -4.90 9.78 -2.69
C VAL A 69 -4.98 10.37 -4.10
N GLU A 70 -5.33 9.55 -5.08
CA GLU A 70 -5.41 9.96 -6.49
C GLU A 70 -6.68 10.75 -6.82
N SER A 71 -7.76 10.53 -6.06
CA SER A 71 -9.00 11.30 -6.22
C SER A 71 -8.85 12.74 -5.72
N LYS A 72 -9.76 13.62 -6.16
CA LYS A 72 -9.77 15.05 -5.78
C LYS A 72 -11.02 15.38 -4.97
N GLY A 73 -10.89 16.37 -4.09
CA GLY A 73 -12.01 16.89 -3.30
C GLY A 73 -12.35 16.04 -2.07
N LYS A 74 -13.44 16.41 -1.39
CA LYS A 74 -13.87 15.79 -0.13
C LYS A 74 -14.30 14.33 -0.33
N LEU A 75 -13.89 13.44 0.58
CA LEU A 75 -14.27 12.04 0.58
C LEU A 75 -15.62 11.87 1.30
N LYS A 76 -16.65 11.47 0.54
CA LYS A 76 -18.01 11.24 1.07
C LYS A 76 -18.30 9.77 1.38
N GLN A 77 -17.68 8.87 0.63
CA GLN A 77 -17.79 7.42 0.79
C GLN A 77 -16.39 6.85 0.82
N PHE A 78 -16.04 6.17 1.90
CA PHE A 78 -14.73 5.58 2.11
C PHE A 78 -14.81 4.47 3.16
N ARG A 79 -13.88 3.54 3.10
CA ARG A 79 -13.69 2.53 4.13
C ARG A 79 -12.71 3.07 5.17
N LEU A 80 -13.18 3.23 6.42
CA LEU A 80 -12.38 3.78 7.52
C LEU A 80 -11.10 2.97 7.78
N GLU A 81 -11.20 1.64 7.66
CA GLU A 81 -10.05 0.75 7.80
C GLU A 81 -8.95 1.02 6.74
N SER A 82 -9.34 1.33 5.50
CA SER A 82 -8.41 1.68 4.42
C SER A 82 -7.69 3.00 4.72
N ILE A 83 -8.39 3.98 5.31
CA ILE A 83 -7.76 5.23 5.79
C ILE A 83 -6.73 4.95 6.88
N ARG A 84 -7.08 4.14 7.90
CA ARG A 84 -6.16 3.79 8.99
C ARG A 84 -4.91 3.06 8.48
N ALA A 85 -5.09 2.08 7.61
CA ALA A 85 -4.00 1.34 6.99
C ALA A 85 -3.08 2.28 6.18
N GLY A 86 -3.67 3.17 5.39
CA GLY A 86 -2.96 4.20 4.65
C GLY A 86 -2.17 5.16 5.54
N PHE A 87 -2.77 5.66 6.62
CA PHE A 87 -2.11 6.58 7.55
C PHE A 87 -0.93 5.91 8.25
N LYS A 88 -1.11 4.66 8.71
CA LYS A 88 -0.03 3.85 9.29
C LYS A 88 1.14 3.70 8.30
N LYS A 89 0.84 3.36 7.04
CA LYS A 89 1.87 3.22 6.00
C LYS A 89 2.60 4.54 5.74
N LYS A 90 1.85 5.62 5.51
CA LYS A 90 2.41 6.95 5.24
C LYS A 90 3.23 7.49 6.40
N TRP A 91 2.84 7.18 7.63
CA TRP A 91 3.62 7.52 8.82
C TRP A 91 4.98 6.80 8.82
N SER A 92 5.01 5.49 8.53
CA SER A 92 6.27 4.73 8.45
C SER A 92 7.19 5.20 7.31
N GLU A 93 6.60 5.74 6.24
CA GLU A 93 7.31 6.33 5.11
C GLU A 93 7.76 7.80 5.35
N ASN A 94 7.41 8.38 6.51
CA ASN A 94 7.57 9.81 6.81
C ASN A 94 6.86 10.75 5.82
N ASP A 95 5.84 10.26 5.13
CA ASP A 95 4.99 11.02 4.20
C ASP A 95 3.85 11.69 4.98
N TYR A 96 4.22 12.63 5.85
CA TYR A 96 3.30 13.38 6.71
C TYR A 96 2.36 14.26 5.90
N LYS A 97 2.82 14.75 4.75
CA LYS A 97 2.02 15.58 3.86
C LYS A 97 0.80 14.82 3.34
N SER A 98 0.97 13.59 2.87
CA SER A 98 -0.16 12.78 2.40
C SER A 98 -1.18 12.48 3.50
N ILE A 99 -0.72 12.30 4.76
CA ILE A 99 -1.62 12.13 5.92
C ILE A 99 -2.48 13.38 6.10
N VAL A 100 -1.86 14.56 6.14
CA VAL A 100 -2.56 15.84 6.32
C VAL A 100 -3.52 16.12 5.16
N ASP A 101 -3.07 15.91 3.92
CA ASP A 101 -3.87 16.14 2.71
C ASP A 101 -5.13 15.25 2.69
N ILE A 102 -5.01 13.98 3.07
CA ILE A 102 -6.17 13.08 3.13
C ILE A 102 -7.06 13.40 4.33
N ALA A 103 -6.49 13.66 5.50
CA ALA A 103 -7.24 14.04 6.69
C ALA A 103 -8.14 15.26 6.42
N GLN A 104 -7.60 16.31 5.80
CA GLN A 104 -8.38 17.50 5.42
C GLN A 104 -9.53 17.22 4.44
N ARG A 105 -9.54 16.06 3.77
CA ARG A 105 -10.60 15.65 2.86
C ARG A 105 -11.69 14.82 3.51
N LEU A 106 -11.45 14.32 4.73
CA LEU A 106 -12.43 13.57 5.52
C LEU A 106 -13.39 14.53 6.25
N PRO A 107 -14.58 14.05 6.68
CA PRO A 107 -15.42 14.76 7.63
C PRO A 107 -14.70 14.92 8.97
N GLU A 108 -14.72 16.12 9.54
CA GLU A 108 -14.02 16.43 10.80
C GLU A 108 -14.43 15.51 11.96
N GLN A 109 -15.73 15.21 12.08
CA GLN A 109 -16.25 14.28 13.07
C GLN A 109 -15.56 12.92 13.02
N ILE A 110 -15.26 12.39 11.83
CA ILE A 110 -14.62 11.09 11.67
C ILE A 110 -13.17 11.11 12.18
N ILE A 111 -12.46 12.23 12.02
CA ILE A 111 -11.09 12.37 12.54
C ILE A 111 -11.14 12.44 14.06
N GLN A 112 -12.06 13.21 14.64
CA GLN A 112 -12.16 13.42 16.09
C GLN A 112 -12.62 12.16 16.84
N GLU A 113 -13.56 11.40 16.26
CA GLU A 113 -14.07 10.16 16.86
C GLU A 113 -13.08 8.99 16.78
N ASP A 114 -12.15 9.03 15.83
CA ASP A 114 -11.16 7.98 15.61
C ASP A 114 -9.81 8.34 16.20
N SER A 115 -9.50 7.77 17.37
CA SER A 115 -8.26 8.06 18.09
C SER A 115 -7.00 7.79 17.27
N SER A 116 -7.01 6.81 16.37
CA SER A 116 -5.85 6.51 15.52
C SER A 116 -5.68 7.57 14.44
N LEU A 117 -6.76 7.97 13.78
CA LEU A 117 -6.71 9.01 12.76
C LEU A 117 -6.33 10.36 13.35
N LEU A 118 -6.91 10.72 14.49
CA LEU A 118 -6.58 11.96 15.20
C LEU A 118 -5.09 12.01 15.55
N MET A 119 -4.58 10.93 16.15
CA MET A 119 -3.15 10.82 16.51
C MET A 119 -2.24 11.00 15.30
N TYR A 120 -2.51 10.30 14.18
CA TYR A 120 -1.69 10.45 12.97
C TYR A 120 -1.77 11.85 12.39
N TYR A 121 -2.96 12.47 12.38
CA TYR A 121 -3.17 13.80 11.85
C TYR A 121 -2.42 14.87 12.65
N ASP A 122 -2.59 14.89 13.98
CA ASP A 122 -1.96 15.87 14.87
C ASP A 122 -0.43 15.74 14.85
N ASN A 123 0.06 14.50 14.88
CA ASN A 123 1.49 14.24 14.81
C ASN A 123 2.07 14.60 13.45
N ALA A 124 1.36 14.34 12.35
CA ALA A 124 1.80 14.70 11.01
C ALA A 124 1.85 16.24 10.84
N LEU A 125 0.83 16.96 11.32
CA LEU A 125 0.82 18.42 11.33
C LEU A 125 2.01 19.01 12.10
N SER A 126 2.39 18.40 13.21
CA SER A 126 3.53 18.84 14.03
C SER A 126 4.90 18.58 13.37
N ARG A 127 4.94 17.80 12.28
CA ARG A 127 6.15 17.39 11.56
C ARG A 127 6.31 18.05 10.18
N LEU A 128 5.32 18.83 9.75
CA LEU A 128 5.39 19.66 8.53
C LEU A 128 6.17 20.95 8.79
#